data_AF-A0A4Y8STH1-F1
#
_entry.id   AF-A0A4Y8STH1-F1
#
_cell.length_a   1.000
_cell.length_b   1.000
_cell.length_c   1.000
_cell.angle_alpha   90.00
_cell.angle_beta   90.00
_cell.angle_gamma   90.00
#
_symmetry.space_group_name_H-M   'P 1'
#
loop_
_entity.id
_entity.type
_entity.pdbx_description
1 polymer ?
#
loop_
_entity_poly.entity_id
_entity_poly.type
_entity_poly.pdbx_seq_one_letter_code
_entity_poly.pdbx_strand_id
1 'polypeptide(L)'
;MGREEWTLNVVLKQGVKVSAGNLQAIYQALENRYGDGQHWRENEIYPGSMRAQVECLASHYPDKTQWNLEPFRPTASANDMRKSGCNPVRKLIEAAAWSEQTDNKTGAKFFGLQVVPTLSGRQASVEDLYAELFRQRGRDEQWQEGVAGSMKLQLACLHKNYNPKKDWNLEPYRQATSSGQTEAAQCNP
;
A
#
# COMPACT_ATOMS: atom_id res chain seq x y z
N MET A 1 -3.39 -6.80 15.07
CA MET A 1 -3.84 -8.10 14.52
C MET A 1 -3.70 -8.03 13.01
N GLY A 2 -2.98 -8.97 12.40
CA GLY A 2 -2.88 -9.03 10.93
C GLY A 2 -4.23 -9.44 10.34
N ARG A 3 -4.60 -8.91 9.17
CA ARG A 3 -5.77 -9.42 8.45
C ARG A 3 -5.45 -10.86 8.01
N GLU A 4 -6.43 -11.76 8.11
CA GLU A 4 -6.33 -13.05 7.45
C GLU A 4 -6.40 -12.81 5.94
N GLU A 5 -5.23 -12.85 5.30
CA GLU A 5 -5.08 -12.62 3.86
C GLU A 5 -5.18 -13.96 3.12
N TRP A 6 -6.17 -14.07 2.23
CA TRP A 6 -6.43 -15.29 1.47
C TRP A 6 -5.58 -15.37 0.22
N THR A 7 -5.02 -16.55 -0.06
CA THR A 7 -4.33 -16.84 -1.32
C THR A 7 -4.96 -18.08 -1.96
N LEU A 8 -5.37 -17.96 -3.21
CA LEU A 8 -5.75 -19.09 -4.04
C LEU A 8 -4.50 -19.67 -4.72
N ASN A 9 -4.12 -20.88 -4.32
CA ASN A 9 -3.06 -21.64 -5.01
C ASN A 9 -3.65 -22.37 -6.22
N VAL A 10 -3.21 -22.01 -7.41
CA VAL A 10 -3.62 -22.63 -8.68
C VAL A 10 -2.47 -23.48 -9.19
N VAL A 11 -2.72 -24.78 -9.38
CA VAL A 11 -1.76 -25.70 -9.99
C VAL A 11 -2.25 -26.05 -11.40
N LEU A 12 -1.52 -25.57 -12.40
CA LEU A 12 -1.73 -25.95 -13.79
C LEU A 12 -1.25 -27.38 -14.02
N LYS A 13 -2.01 -28.14 -14.81
CA LYS A 13 -1.59 -29.47 -15.24
C LYS A 13 -0.30 -29.37 -16.05
N GLN A 14 0.61 -30.32 -15.85
CA GLN A 14 1.84 -30.41 -16.66
C GLN A 14 1.52 -30.43 -18.16
N GLY A 15 2.29 -29.66 -18.93
CA GLY A 15 2.14 -29.54 -20.38
C GLY A 15 1.12 -28.49 -20.85
N VAL A 16 0.39 -27.82 -19.94
CA VAL A 16 -0.45 -26.67 -20.29
C VAL A 16 0.47 -25.49 -20.65
N LYS A 17 0.56 -25.16 -21.94
CA LYS A 17 1.15 -23.89 -22.39
C LYS A 17 0.10 -22.80 -22.29
N VAL A 18 0.35 -21.79 -21.47
CA VAL A 18 -0.56 -20.64 -21.39
C VAL A 18 -0.29 -19.71 -22.56
N SER A 19 -1.34 -19.34 -23.28
CA SER A 19 -1.32 -18.47 -24.44
C SER A 19 -2.52 -17.52 -24.38
N ALA A 20 -2.50 -16.43 -25.16
CA ALA A 20 -3.65 -15.52 -25.23
C ALA A 20 -4.96 -16.25 -25.59
N GLY A 21 -4.90 -17.33 -26.38
CA GLY A 21 -6.07 -18.09 -26.81
C GLY A 21 -6.71 -18.97 -25.73
N ASN A 22 -5.98 -19.36 -24.67
CA ASN A 22 -6.55 -20.16 -23.57
C ASN A 22 -6.62 -19.43 -22.23
N LEU A 23 -6.05 -18.22 -22.14
CA LEU A 23 -6.06 -17.39 -20.93
C LEU A 23 -7.48 -17.09 -20.43
N GLN A 24 -8.38 -16.73 -21.34
CA GLN A 24 -9.78 -16.48 -21.02
C GLN A 24 -10.47 -17.73 -20.46
N ALA A 25 -10.19 -18.91 -21.04
CA ALA A 25 -10.76 -20.17 -20.58
C ALA A 25 -10.22 -20.58 -19.20
N ILE A 26 -8.93 -20.34 -18.93
CA ILE A 26 -8.32 -20.57 -17.61
C ILE A 26 -8.99 -19.66 -16.57
N TYR A 27 -9.13 -18.37 -16.86
CA TYR A 27 -9.79 -17.43 -15.96
C TYR A 27 -11.26 -17.82 -15.70
N GLN A 28 -12.02 -18.15 -16.75
CA GLN A 28 -13.41 -18.61 -16.59
C GLN A 28 -13.53 -19.89 -15.77
N ALA A 29 -12.60 -20.83 -15.92
CA ALA A 29 -12.59 -22.04 -15.09
C ALA A 29 -12.35 -21.72 -13.61
N LEU A 30 -11.49 -20.74 -13.31
CA LEU A 30 -11.24 -20.27 -11.94
C LEU A 30 -12.46 -19.53 -11.38
N GLU A 31 -13.02 -18.59 -12.15
CA GLU A 31 -14.21 -17.81 -11.78
C GLU A 31 -15.43 -18.70 -11.54
N ASN A 32 -15.72 -19.66 -12.43
CA ASN A 32 -16.83 -20.59 -12.26
C ASN A 32 -16.68 -21.50 -11.02
N ARG A 33 -15.44 -21.76 -10.60
CA ARG A 33 -15.16 -22.67 -9.48
C ARG A 33 -15.08 -21.96 -8.14
N TYR A 34 -14.55 -20.74 -8.13
CA TYR A 34 -14.16 -20.03 -6.90
C TYR A 34 -14.76 -18.61 -6.81
N GLY A 35 -15.21 -18.03 -7.92
CA GLY A 35 -15.65 -16.63 -8.02
C GLY A 35 -16.87 -16.29 -7.18
N ASP A 36 -17.74 -17.27 -6.88
CA ASP A 36 -18.88 -17.08 -5.97
C ASP A 36 -18.52 -17.25 -4.48
N GLY A 37 -17.31 -17.71 -4.16
CA GLY A 37 -16.88 -17.91 -2.78
C GLY A 37 -16.49 -16.59 -2.10
N GLN A 38 -16.76 -16.48 -0.78
CA GLN A 38 -16.37 -15.32 0.05
C GLN A 38 -14.88 -14.96 -0.11
N HIS A 39 -14.01 -15.96 -0.24
CA HIS A 39 -12.57 -15.80 -0.38
C HIS A 39 -12.15 -15.16 -1.72
N TRP A 40 -13.00 -15.17 -2.75
CA TRP A 40 -12.78 -14.42 -3.99
C TRP A 40 -13.64 -13.17 -3.99
N ARG A 41 -14.97 -13.32 -3.95
CA ARG A 41 -15.92 -12.22 -4.21
C ARG A 41 -15.81 -11.07 -3.21
N GLU A 42 -15.73 -11.38 -1.92
CA GLU A 42 -15.70 -10.36 -0.86
C GLU A 42 -14.28 -9.82 -0.63
N ASN A 43 -13.28 -10.60 -1.00
CA ASN A 43 -11.87 -10.24 -0.84
C ASN A 43 -11.28 -9.59 -2.10
N GLU A 44 -11.98 -9.63 -3.23
CA GLU A 44 -11.63 -8.88 -4.44
C GLU A 44 -12.02 -7.42 -4.27
N ILE A 45 -11.21 -6.71 -3.50
CA ILE A 45 -11.38 -5.28 -3.20
C ILE A 45 -11.32 -4.45 -4.50
N TYR A 46 -10.56 -4.93 -5.48
CA TYR A 46 -10.35 -4.29 -6.76
C TYR A 46 -10.93 -5.15 -7.88
N PRO A 47 -12.06 -4.74 -8.48
CA PRO A 47 -12.67 -5.51 -9.57
C PRO A 47 -11.65 -5.80 -10.69
N GLY A 48 -11.55 -7.08 -11.06
CA GLY A 48 -10.65 -7.54 -12.11
C GLY A 48 -9.19 -7.72 -11.67
N SER A 49 -8.87 -7.57 -10.39
CA SER A 49 -7.51 -7.80 -9.88
C SER A 49 -7.07 -9.26 -10.03
N MET A 50 -7.98 -10.21 -9.80
CA MET A 50 -7.70 -11.64 -9.97
C MET A 50 -7.39 -11.95 -11.44
N ARG A 51 -8.16 -11.34 -12.35
CA ARG A 51 -7.92 -11.43 -13.79
C ARG A 51 -6.56 -10.84 -14.16
N ALA A 52 -6.24 -9.63 -13.69
CA ALA A 52 -4.97 -8.98 -13.99
C ALA A 52 -3.75 -9.81 -13.52
N GLN A 53 -3.85 -10.42 -12.33
CA GLN A 53 -2.83 -11.34 -11.81
C GLN A 53 -2.64 -12.55 -12.72
N VAL A 54 -3.74 -13.22 -13.11
CA VAL A 54 -3.71 -14.37 -14.03
C VAL A 54 -3.09 -13.99 -15.39
N GLU A 55 -3.50 -12.85 -15.97
CA GLU A 55 -2.97 -12.36 -17.23
C GLU A 55 -1.46 -12.04 -17.16
N CYS A 56 -1.01 -11.44 -16.06
CA CYS A 56 0.40 -11.19 -15.84
C CYS A 56 1.19 -12.49 -15.66
N LEU A 57 0.75 -13.41 -14.80
CA LEU A 57 1.44 -14.67 -14.53
C LEU A 57 1.57 -15.53 -15.78
N ALA A 58 0.50 -15.62 -16.55
CA ALA A 58 0.45 -16.31 -17.84
C ALA A 58 1.45 -15.78 -18.85
N SER A 59 1.55 -14.45 -18.97
CA SER A 59 2.39 -13.81 -19.99
C SER A 59 3.86 -13.65 -19.57
N HIS A 60 4.11 -13.42 -18.28
CA HIS A 60 5.44 -13.12 -17.76
C HIS A 60 6.16 -14.38 -17.24
N TYR A 61 5.42 -15.40 -16.81
CA TYR A 61 5.94 -16.66 -16.29
C TYR A 61 5.26 -17.88 -16.95
N PRO A 62 5.36 -18.05 -18.28
CA PRO A 62 4.62 -19.07 -19.02
C PRO A 62 4.96 -20.52 -18.62
N ASP A 63 6.16 -20.75 -18.09
CA ASP A 63 6.61 -22.07 -17.63
C ASP A 63 6.25 -22.34 -16.16
N LYS A 64 5.72 -21.34 -15.43
CA LYS A 64 5.35 -21.49 -14.02
C LYS A 64 4.00 -22.18 -13.92
N THR A 65 4.00 -23.41 -13.41
CA THR A 65 2.81 -24.24 -13.25
C THR A 65 2.05 -24.02 -11.95
N GLN A 66 2.60 -23.25 -11.01
CA GLN A 66 1.96 -22.92 -9.73
C GLN A 66 1.83 -21.41 -9.57
N TRP A 67 0.61 -20.94 -9.34
CA TRP A 67 0.30 -19.53 -9.16
C TRP A 67 -0.34 -19.29 -7.80
N ASN A 68 0.04 -18.20 -7.17
CA ASN A 68 -0.60 -17.70 -5.96
C ASN A 68 -1.36 -16.44 -6.37
N LEU A 69 -2.68 -16.50 -6.29
CA LEU A 69 -3.57 -15.38 -6.61
C LEU A 69 -4.13 -14.83 -5.30
N GLU A 70 -3.99 -13.53 -5.10
CA GLU A 70 -4.35 -12.84 -3.87
C GLU A 70 -5.43 -11.78 -4.21
N PRO A 71 -6.70 -12.02 -3.88
CA PRO A 71 -7.81 -11.18 -4.35
C PRO A 71 -7.78 -9.74 -3.82
N PHE A 72 -7.07 -9.50 -2.72
CA PHE A 72 -6.91 -8.17 -2.14
C PHE A 72 -5.87 -7.30 -2.85
N ARG A 73 -5.12 -7.85 -3.82
CA ARG A 73 -4.13 -7.08 -4.59
C ARG A 73 -4.84 -6.06 -5.49
N PRO A 74 -4.30 -4.84 -5.65
CA PRO A 74 -4.86 -3.86 -6.57
C PRO A 74 -4.77 -4.30 -8.03
N THR A 75 -5.74 -3.86 -8.83
CA THR A 75 -5.58 -3.82 -10.28
C THR A 75 -4.51 -2.78 -10.63
N ALA A 76 -3.58 -3.12 -11.52
CA ALA A 76 -2.51 -2.22 -11.96
C ALA A 76 -2.31 -2.31 -13.48
N SER A 77 -1.57 -1.35 -14.05
CA SER A 77 -1.20 -1.41 -15.47
C SER A 77 -0.35 -2.65 -15.76
N ALA A 78 -0.39 -3.18 -16.98
CA ALA A 78 0.43 -4.34 -17.35
C ALA A 78 1.93 -4.13 -17.07
N ASN A 79 2.42 -2.90 -17.19
CA ASN A 79 3.81 -2.55 -16.87
C ASN A 79 4.09 -2.65 -15.36
N ASP A 80 3.20 -2.12 -14.53
CA ASP A 80 3.35 -2.14 -13.07
C ASP A 80 3.15 -3.55 -12.50
N MET A 81 2.24 -4.33 -13.08
CA MET A 81 2.12 -5.76 -12.80
C MET A 81 3.44 -6.49 -13.03
N ARG A 82 4.10 -6.28 -14.18
CA ARG A 82 5.41 -6.91 -14.46
C ARG A 82 6.49 -6.45 -13.49
N LYS A 83 6.59 -5.14 -13.22
CA LYS A 83 7.56 -4.59 -12.25
C LYS A 83 7.40 -5.15 -10.85
N SER A 84 6.18 -5.51 -10.46
CA SER A 84 5.87 -6.11 -9.16
C SER A 84 5.88 -7.65 -9.16
N GLY A 85 6.36 -8.29 -10.23
CA GLY A 85 6.38 -9.76 -10.32
C GLY A 85 4.98 -10.38 -10.32
N CYS A 86 4.02 -9.69 -10.94
CA CYS A 86 2.59 -10.02 -10.98
C CYS A 86 1.87 -9.97 -9.63
N ASN A 87 2.49 -9.34 -8.62
CA ASN A 87 1.92 -9.18 -7.30
C ASN A 87 1.99 -7.71 -6.84
N PRO A 88 1.14 -6.82 -7.40
CA PRO A 88 1.19 -5.41 -7.07
C PRO A 88 0.73 -5.17 -5.62
N VAL A 89 1.33 -4.19 -4.95
CA VAL A 89 0.83 -3.68 -3.67
C VAL A 89 0.13 -2.35 -3.88
N ARG A 90 -0.95 -2.11 -3.12
CA ARG A 90 -1.69 -0.85 -3.18
C ARG A 90 -0.73 0.29 -2.83
N LYS A 91 -0.59 1.27 -3.73
CA LYS A 91 0.20 2.48 -3.49
C LYS A 91 -0.66 3.52 -2.78
N LEU A 92 -0.40 3.74 -1.50
CA LEU A 92 -1.07 4.72 -0.65
C LEU A 92 -0.33 6.06 -0.62
N ILE A 93 0.98 6.05 -0.85
CA ILE A 93 1.81 7.26 -0.82
C ILE A 93 2.39 7.51 -2.19
N GLU A 94 2.04 8.66 -2.78
CA GLU A 94 2.56 9.07 -4.09
C GLU A 94 4.03 9.44 -3.99
N ALA A 95 4.37 10.25 -2.98
CA ALA A 95 5.73 10.67 -2.67
C ALA A 95 5.91 10.87 -1.17
N ALA A 96 7.11 10.57 -0.67
CA ALA A 96 7.56 10.93 0.67
C ALA A 96 9.02 11.39 0.57
N ALA A 97 9.33 12.61 1.01
CA ALA A 97 10.67 13.18 0.88
C ALA A 97 11.06 13.97 2.12
N TRP A 98 12.29 13.77 2.59
CA TRP A 98 12.89 14.59 3.64
C TRP A 98 13.23 15.98 3.10
N SER A 99 12.93 17.00 3.89
CA SER A 99 13.29 18.38 3.61
C SER A 99 13.90 18.99 4.88
N GLU A 100 15.05 19.64 4.74
CA GLU A 100 15.62 20.43 5.83
C GLU A 100 14.79 21.71 6.00
N GLN A 101 14.37 21.96 7.23
CA GLN A 101 13.60 23.11 7.65
C GLN A 101 14.36 23.84 8.75
N THR A 102 14.09 25.14 8.87
CA THR A 102 14.65 25.99 9.92
C THR A 102 13.52 26.46 10.81
N ASP A 103 13.64 26.24 12.12
CA ASP A 103 12.70 26.75 13.09
C ASP A 103 12.85 28.27 13.18
N ASN A 104 11.78 29.00 12.82
CA ASN A 104 11.82 30.47 12.73
C ASN A 104 12.01 31.17 14.09
N LYS A 105 11.85 30.46 15.21
CA LYS A 105 12.00 31.03 16.57
C LYS A 105 13.41 30.82 17.13
N THR A 106 14.01 29.67 16.84
CA THR A 106 15.27 29.22 17.44
C THR A 106 16.44 29.23 16.44
N GLY A 107 16.15 29.26 15.14
CA GLY A 107 17.15 29.09 14.08
C GLY A 107 17.67 27.66 13.94
N ALA A 108 17.14 26.71 14.72
CA ALA A 108 17.55 25.32 14.68
C ALA A 108 17.14 24.67 13.35
N LYS A 109 18.05 23.90 12.76
CA LYS A 109 17.78 23.09 11.57
C LYS A 109 17.23 21.74 11.99
N PHE A 110 16.22 21.26 11.27
CA PHE A 110 15.62 19.96 11.47
C PHE A 110 15.15 19.36 10.14
N PHE A 111 14.95 18.05 10.10
CA PHE A 111 14.33 17.39 8.94
C PHE A 111 12.84 17.17 9.17
N GLY A 112 12.02 17.66 8.24
CA GLY A 112 10.61 17.30 8.11
C GLY A 112 10.41 16.30 6.97
N LEU A 113 9.45 15.39 7.12
CA LEU A 113 9.04 14.45 6.08
C LEU A 113 7.77 14.98 5.42
N GLN A 114 7.90 15.43 4.17
CA GLN A 114 6.75 15.80 3.35
C GLN A 114 6.16 14.53 2.71
N VAL A 115 4.88 14.27 2.98
CA VAL A 115 4.14 13.11 2.49
C VAL A 115 2.99 13.56 1.59
N VAL A 116 2.94 13.02 0.37
CA VAL A 116 1.87 13.23 -0.60
C VAL A 116 1.08 11.92 -0.70
N PRO A 117 -0.11 11.81 -0.09
CA PRO A 117 -0.92 10.60 -0.21
C PRO A 117 -1.60 10.52 -1.60
N THR A 118 -1.77 9.31 -2.11
CA THR A 118 -2.63 9.04 -3.27
C THR A 118 -4.11 9.22 -2.88
N LEU A 119 -5.03 9.24 -3.84
CA LEU A 119 -6.47 9.19 -3.54
C LEU A 119 -6.83 7.94 -2.71
N SER A 120 -6.21 6.80 -3.02
CA SER A 120 -6.34 5.58 -2.24
C SER A 120 -5.78 5.75 -0.82
N GLY A 121 -4.63 6.41 -0.66
CA GLY A 121 -4.05 6.74 0.65
C GLY A 121 -4.95 7.60 1.52
N ARG A 122 -5.62 8.58 0.93
CA ARG A 122 -6.57 9.45 1.64
C ARG A 122 -7.78 8.70 2.22
N GLN A 123 -8.18 7.61 1.58
CA GLN A 123 -9.30 6.75 1.99
C GLN A 123 -8.87 5.54 2.82
N ALA A 124 -7.57 5.26 2.92
CA ALA A 124 -7.05 4.12 3.65
C ALA A 124 -7.11 4.34 5.17
N SER A 125 -6.97 3.25 5.92
CA SER A 125 -6.72 3.32 7.35
C SER A 125 -5.37 3.99 7.63
N VAL A 126 -5.24 4.65 8.78
CA VAL A 126 -3.96 5.23 9.21
C VAL A 126 -2.92 4.14 9.39
N GLU A 127 -3.32 2.94 9.82
CA GLU A 127 -2.47 1.76 9.94
C GLU A 127 -1.81 1.39 8.61
N ASP A 128 -2.60 1.23 7.54
CA ASP A 128 -2.09 0.83 6.22
C ASP A 128 -1.18 1.93 5.65
N LEU A 129 -1.59 3.20 5.81
CA LEU A 129 -0.83 4.36 5.32
C LEU A 129 0.51 4.51 6.06
N TYR A 130 0.50 4.33 7.39
CA TYR A 130 1.71 4.36 8.21
C TYR A 130 2.64 3.19 7.88
N ALA A 131 2.10 1.98 7.68
CA ALA A 131 2.90 0.82 7.31
C ALA A 131 3.65 1.05 5.99
N GLU A 132 2.99 1.63 4.99
CA GLU A 132 3.66 2.01 3.74
C GLU A 132 4.70 3.11 3.95
N LEU A 133 4.39 4.15 4.72
CA LEU A 133 5.33 5.24 5.02
C LEU A 133 6.59 4.72 5.70
N PHE A 134 6.41 3.90 6.75
CA PHE A 134 7.49 3.30 7.51
C PHE A 134 8.33 2.36 6.64
N ARG A 135 7.73 1.60 5.72
CA ARG A 135 8.48 0.79 4.75
C ARG A 135 9.33 1.66 3.81
N GLN A 136 8.84 2.84 3.43
CA GLN A 136 9.56 3.74 2.52
C GLN A 136 10.68 4.55 3.21
N ARG A 137 10.49 4.95 4.47
CA ARG A 137 11.32 5.97 5.15
C ARG A 137 11.73 5.63 6.58
N GLY A 138 11.15 4.59 7.18
CA GLY A 138 11.38 4.23 8.59
C GLY A 138 12.78 3.70 8.91
N ARG A 139 13.63 3.51 7.89
CA ARG A 139 15.04 3.13 8.04
C ARG A 139 16.00 4.29 7.72
N ASP A 140 15.47 5.46 7.37
CA ASP A 140 16.28 6.62 7.05
C ASP A 140 16.86 7.21 8.34
N GLU A 141 18.07 7.76 8.28
CA GLU A 141 18.75 8.35 9.45
C GLU A 141 17.98 9.53 10.04
N GLN A 142 17.16 10.21 9.23
CA GLN A 142 16.28 11.30 9.63
C GLN A 142 15.05 10.82 10.41
N TRP A 143 14.69 9.53 10.35
CA TRP A 143 13.59 8.95 11.12
C TRP A 143 14.00 8.80 12.60
N GLN A 144 14.02 9.91 13.33
CA GLN A 144 14.38 9.96 14.73
C GLN A 144 13.18 10.41 15.57
N GLU A 145 12.32 9.44 15.90
CA GLU A 145 11.16 9.72 16.74
C GLU A 145 11.60 10.16 18.14
N GLY A 146 11.20 11.37 18.55
CA GLY A 146 11.45 11.85 19.92
C GLY A 146 10.76 10.98 20.98
N VAL A 147 9.61 10.39 20.61
CA VAL A 147 8.89 9.37 21.37
C VAL A 147 8.39 8.33 20.37
N ALA A 148 8.59 7.04 20.64
CA ALA A 148 8.17 5.96 19.74
C ALA A 148 6.68 6.09 19.38
N GLY A 149 6.37 6.09 18.09
CA GLY A 149 5.02 6.25 17.55
C GLY A 149 4.55 7.69 17.36
N SER A 150 5.39 8.69 17.62
CA SER A 150 5.05 10.11 17.40
C SER A 150 4.71 10.39 15.94
N MET A 151 5.40 9.76 14.97
CA MET A 151 5.12 9.92 13.55
C MET A 151 3.76 9.34 13.19
N LYS A 152 3.37 8.20 13.78
CA LYS A 152 2.05 7.60 13.55
C LYS A 152 0.94 8.52 14.07
N LEU A 153 1.12 9.13 15.24
CA LEU A 153 0.15 10.06 15.83
C LEU A 153 0.00 11.34 14.98
N GLN A 154 1.11 11.91 14.52
CA GLN A 154 1.09 13.05 13.60
C GLN A 154 0.35 12.69 12.30
N LEU A 155 0.68 11.54 11.69
CA LEU A 155 0.01 11.07 10.49
C LEU A 155 -1.50 10.90 10.70
N ALA A 156 -1.92 10.31 11.82
CA ALA A 156 -3.33 10.14 12.17
C ALA A 156 -4.07 11.48 12.26
N CYS A 157 -3.45 12.46 12.92
CA CYS A 157 -4.01 13.79 13.07
C CYS A 157 -4.14 14.51 11.73
N LEU A 158 -3.10 14.46 10.89
CA LEU A 158 -3.08 15.06 9.54
C LEU A 158 -4.11 14.41 8.63
N HIS A 159 -4.20 13.07 8.65
CA HIS A 159 -5.17 12.30 7.88
C HIS A 159 -6.62 12.65 8.25
N LYS A 160 -6.90 12.86 9.54
CA LYS A 160 -8.24 13.21 10.06
C LYS A 160 -8.63 14.67 9.79
N ASN A 161 -7.74 15.61 10.11
CA ASN A 161 -8.08 17.04 10.17
C ASN A 161 -7.67 17.81 8.92
N TYR A 162 -6.72 17.29 8.14
CA TYR A 162 -6.14 17.96 6.98
C TYR A 162 -6.13 17.09 5.73
N ASN A 163 -7.07 16.14 5.65
CA ASN A 163 -7.19 15.21 4.52
C ASN A 163 -7.18 15.90 3.14
N PRO A 164 -7.80 17.08 2.92
CA PRO A 164 -7.79 17.73 1.61
C PRO A 164 -6.45 18.37 1.21
N LYS A 165 -5.50 18.58 2.14
CA LYS A 165 -4.21 19.21 1.82
C LYS A 165 -3.43 18.34 0.83
N LYS A 166 -2.77 18.96 -0.15
CA LYS A 166 -1.97 18.26 -1.16
C LYS A 166 -0.93 17.35 -0.52
N ASP A 167 -0.23 17.89 0.46
CA ASP A 167 0.86 17.26 1.21
C ASP A 167 0.73 17.51 2.71
N TRP A 168 1.40 16.65 3.48
CA TRP A 168 1.45 16.66 4.93
C TRP A 168 2.90 16.68 5.39
N ASN A 169 3.24 17.53 6.35
CA ASN A 169 4.58 17.57 6.94
C ASN A 169 4.57 16.83 8.28
N LEU A 170 5.48 15.87 8.46
CA LEU A 170 5.70 15.17 9.72
C LEU A 170 7.09 15.50 10.25
N GLU A 171 7.20 15.74 11.55
CA GLU A 171 8.44 16.17 12.19
C GLU A 171 8.83 15.11 13.25
N PRO A 172 9.82 14.24 12.97
CA PRO A 172 10.09 13.04 13.77
C PRO A 172 10.54 13.37 15.20
N TYR A 173 11.30 14.45 15.39
CA TYR A 173 11.83 14.85 16.70
C TYR A 173 10.77 15.42 17.67
N ARG A 174 9.53 15.68 17.19
CA ARG A 174 8.46 16.21 18.02
C ARG A 174 7.99 15.21 19.07
N GLN A 175 7.79 15.70 20.29
CA GLN A 175 7.31 14.90 21.41
C GLN A 175 5.78 14.86 21.41
N ALA A 176 5.20 13.89 20.70
CA ALA A 176 3.76 13.62 20.81
C ALA A 176 3.50 12.66 21.98
N THR A 177 2.89 13.14 23.06
CA THR A 177 2.57 12.29 24.24
C THR A 177 1.13 11.73 24.23
N SER A 178 0.25 12.22 23.33
CA SER A 178 -1.09 11.65 23.08
C SER A 178 -1.74 12.21 21.80
N SER A 179 -2.82 11.58 21.32
CA SER A 179 -3.64 12.09 20.20
C SER A 179 -4.25 13.46 20.49
N GLY A 180 -4.76 13.68 21.70
CA GLY A 180 -5.37 14.96 22.10
C GLY A 180 -4.37 16.12 22.13
N GLN A 181 -3.12 15.87 22.55
CA GLN A 181 -2.06 16.89 22.51
C GLN A 181 -1.62 17.19 21.07
N THR A 182 -1.60 16.19 20.20
CA THR A 182 -1.28 16.35 18.77
C THR A 182 -2.34 17.20 18.06
N GLU A 183 -3.63 16.98 18.34
CA GLU A 183 -4.74 17.80 17.80
C GLU A 183 -4.71 19.24 18.33
N ALA A 184 -4.46 19.44 19.62
CA ALA A 184 -4.35 20.77 20.24
C ALA A 184 -3.21 21.62 19.63
N ALA A 185 -2.14 20.96 19.18
CA ALA A 185 -1.02 21.58 18.48
C ALA A 185 -1.18 21.60 16.95
N GLN A 186 -2.41 21.49 16.43
CA GLN A 186 -2.72 21.55 15.00
C GLN A 186 -1.99 20.49 14.17
N CYS A 187 -1.84 19.29 14.74
CA CYS A 187 -1.13 18.16 14.16
C CYS A 187 0.38 18.36 13.95
N ASN A 188 0.97 19.38 14.58
CA ASN A 188 2.42 19.60 14.68
C ASN A 188 2.80 19.89 16.15
N PRO A 189 2.74 18.87 17.04
CA PRO A 189 3.01 19.01 18.48
C PRO A 189 4.43 19.42 18.81
#